data_AF-A0A9E0YAE6-F1
#
_entry.id   AF-A0A9E0YAE6-F1
#
_cell.length_a   1.000
_cell.length_b   1.000
_cell.length_c   1.000
_cell.angle_alpha   90.00
_cell.angle_beta   90.00
_cell.angle_gamma   90.00
#
_symmetry.space_group_name_H-M   'P 1'
#
loop_
_entity.id
_entity.type
_entity.pdbx_description
1 polymer ?
#
loop_
_entity_poly.entity_id
_entity_poly.type
_entity_poly.pdbx_seq_one_letter_code
_entity_poly.pdbx_strand_id
1 'polypeptide(L)'
;MKSTYLTGTVFAIIVLGLLAAFPGRAQTGAKECFEVKYLDFFGLDRMEDFSWSNAELDKLLAAENKALFLIPAAVRLLQKMHPACGKPLDPENFDRVVRFYFKLRDADAIVLAGKTPAQKIEWIRDDFYRLVRNDKILPALIYTTDDGPLAGETPRAVPPAKLIKQIPADFGRLEIAAFDEKILLSAFDRQNRPLWQRVMKGATPERYLRSLEFKTLEKRSLGFVGNFFAGGERLTLYLKPDGRFLFYYHSW
;
A
#
# COMPACT_ATOMS: atom_id res chain seq x y z
N MET A 1 -25.47 43.89 -10.06
CA MET A 1 -24.78 43.42 -11.29
C MET A 1 -23.32 43.85 -11.23
N LYS A 2 -22.42 42.89 -10.94
CA LYS A 2 -21.01 42.78 -11.37
C LYS A 2 -20.43 41.62 -10.57
N SER A 3 -20.27 40.48 -11.24
CA SER A 3 -19.56 39.31 -10.74
C SER A 3 -18.43 39.07 -11.74
N THR A 4 -17.21 39.05 -11.24
CA THR A 4 -15.99 38.86 -12.00
C THR A 4 -15.53 37.43 -11.74
N TYR A 5 -15.62 36.56 -12.74
CA TYR A 5 -14.95 35.26 -12.73
C TYR A 5 -13.91 35.26 -13.85
N LEU A 6 -12.63 35.24 -13.44
CA LEU A 6 -11.49 35.04 -14.32
C LEU A 6 -11.35 33.53 -14.60
N THR A 7 -11.77 33.15 -15.81
CA THR A 7 -11.08 32.27 -16.76
C THR A 7 -10.06 31.26 -16.23
N GLY A 8 -10.48 30.00 -16.17
CA GLY A 8 -9.59 28.85 -16.39
C GLY A 8 -9.98 28.19 -17.71
N THR A 9 -9.12 28.24 -18.73
CA THR A 9 -9.15 27.30 -19.88
C THR A 9 -7.88 27.45 -20.73
N VAL A 10 -6.90 26.56 -20.58
CA VAL A 10 -6.02 26.05 -21.66
C VAL A 10 -5.16 24.94 -21.02
N PHE A 11 -4.93 23.74 -21.56
CA PHE A 11 -4.73 23.31 -22.94
C PHE A 11 -4.94 21.78 -23.03
N ALA A 12 -5.53 21.32 -24.13
CA ALA A 12 -5.45 19.93 -24.58
C ALA A 12 -4.68 19.86 -25.91
N ILE A 13 -3.65 19.00 -25.94
CA ILE A 13 -3.15 18.11 -27.01
C ILE A 13 -2.77 18.72 -28.39
N ILE A 14 -1.55 18.40 -28.88
CA ILE A 14 -1.29 17.74 -30.19
C ILE A 14 0.19 17.29 -30.30
N VAL A 15 0.35 16.09 -30.87
CA VAL A 15 1.54 15.30 -31.17
C VAL A 15 2.08 15.62 -32.57
N LEU A 16 3.42 15.63 -32.78
CA LEU A 16 4.17 14.84 -33.78
C LEU A 16 5.60 15.39 -34.01
N GLY A 17 6.58 14.50 -34.17
CA GLY A 17 7.79 14.81 -34.94
C GLY A 17 9.04 13.98 -34.66
N LEU A 18 9.29 13.00 -35.54
CA LEU A 18 10.58 12.51 -36.04
C LEU A 18 11.40 11.46 -35.27
N LEU A 19 11.42 10.27 -35.91
CA LEU A 19 12.47 9.27 -35.89
C LEU A 19 13.85 9.88 -36.17
N ALA A 20 14.80 9.65 -35.27
CA ALA A 20 16.22 9.61 -35.58
C ALA A 20 16.82 8.37 -34.91
N ALA A 21 17.37 7.48 -35.74
CA ALA A 21 18.11 6.32 -35.31
C ALA A 21 19.36 6.76 -34.53
N PHE A 22 19.56 6.20 -33.34
CA PHE A 22 20.85 6.24 -32.64
C PHE A 22 21.38 4.81 -32.46
N PRO A 23 22.68 4.58 -32.69
CA PRO A 23 23.30 3.26 -32.65
C PRO A 23 23.34 2.72 -31.23
N GLY A 24 23.44 1.39 -31.12
CA GLY A 24 23.40 0.62 -29.89
C GLY A 24 24.20 1.25 -28.75
N ARG A 25 23.49 1.68 -27.70
CA ARG A 25 24.09 1.99 -26.41
C ARG A 25 24.46 0.65 -25.77
N ALA A 26 25.76 0.44 -25.59
CA ALA A 26 26.30 -0.66 -24.82
C ALA A 26 25.51 -0.82 -23.51
N GLN A 27 25.11 -2.05 -23.19
CA GLN A 27 24.63 -2.43 -21.86
C GLN A 27 25.77 -2.18 -20.86
N THR A 28 25.84 -0.97 -20.30
CA THR A 28 26.52 -0.78 -19.02
C THR A 28 25.62 -1.47 -18.02
N GLY A 29 26.07 -2.61 -17.47
CA GLY A 29 25.38 -3.35 -16.43
C GLY A 29 25.06 -2.39 -15.29
N ALA A 30 23.83 -1.88 -15.26
CA ALA A 30 23.37 -0.99 -14.22
C ALA A 30 23.46 -1.79 -12.93
N LYS A 31 24.37 -1.39 -12.03
CA LYS A 31 24.44 -1.97 -10.70
C LYS A 31 23.07 -1.76 -10.09
N GLU A 32 22.33 -2.85 -9.88
CA GLU A 32 20.99 -2.77 -9.31
C GLU A 32 21.10 -2.03 -7.98
N CYS A 33 20.32 -0.95 -7.84
CA CYS A 33 20.24 -0.19 -6.61
C CYS A 33 19.80 -1.12 -5.47
N PHE A 34 20.15 -0.76 -4.23
CA PHE A 34 19.79 -1.51 -3.04
C PHE A 34 18.29 -1.88 -3.03
N GLU A 35 17.97 -3.15 -2.81
CA GLU A 35 16.60 -3.65 -2.84
C GLU A 35 15.96 -3.59 -1.45
N VAL A 36 14.74 -3.05 -1.39
CA VAL A 36 13.82 -3.25 -0.27
C VAL A 36 12.55 -3.93 -0.78
N LYS A 37 12.27 -5.11 -0.24
CA LYS A 37 11.07 -5.91 -0.54
C LYS A 37 9.83 -5.26 0.05
N TYR A 38 8.66 -5.67 -0.47
CA TYR A 38 7.34 -5.33 0.06
C TYR A 38 6.81 -3.93 -0.20
N LEU A 39 7.59 -3.05 -0.81
CA LEU A 39 7.13 -1.71 -1.18
C LEU A 39 5.98 -1.73 -2.19
N ASP A 40 5.91 -2.75 -3.04
CA ASP A 40 4.82 -2.98 -4.00
C ASP A 40 3.47 -3.26 -3.33
N PHE A 41 3.48 -3.86 -2.14
CA PHE A 41 2.25 -4.09 -1.37
C PHE A 41 1.60 -2.77 -0.92
N PHE A 42 2.41 -1.72 -0.74
CA PHE A 42 1.96 -0.37 -0.37
C PHE A 42 1.75 0.53 -1.59
N GLY A 43 1.84 0.00 -2.81
CA GLY A 43 1.74 0.78 -4.06
C GLY A 43 2.91 1.74 -4.30
N LEU A 44 3.98 1.63 -3.52
CA LEU A 44 5.13 2.51 -3.63
C LEU A 44 6.07 2.11 -4.78
N ASP A 45 5.92 0.94 -5.37
CA ASP A 45 6.64 0.54 -6.58
C ASP A 45 6.26 1.39 -7.81
N ARG A 46 5.01 1.89 -7.85
CA ARG A 46 4.44 2.64 -8.97
C ARG A 46 4.43 4.15 -8.77
N MET A 47 4.74 4.63 -7.56
CA MET A 47 4.77 6.06 -7.28
C MET A 47 5.99 6.73 -7.91
N GLU A 48 5.79 7.94 -8.43
CA GLU A 48 6.85 8.83 -8.87
C GLU A 48 7.91 9.02 -7.79
N ASP A 49 9.10 9.41 -8.23
CA ASP A 49 10.20 9.72 -7.33
C ASP A 49 9.82 10.92 -6.46
N PHE A 50 9.71 10.68 -5.15
CA PHE A 50 9.50 11.72 -4.16
C PHE A 50 10.70 11.82 -3.20
N SER A 51 10.83 12.99 -2.58
CA SER A 51 11.76 13.28 -1.50
C SER A 51 11.12 14.30 -0.57
N TRP A 52 11.40 14.21 0.73
CA TRP A 52 11.05 15.28 1.66
C TRP A 52 12.22 16.26 1.80
N SER A 53 11.93 17.55 1.65
CA SER A 53 12.86 18.61 2.00
C SER A 53 13.15 18.61 3.51
N ASN A 54 14.27 19.22 3.91
CA ASN A 54 14.60 19.37 5.33
C ASN A 54 13.51 20.12 6.11
N ALA A 55 12.88 21.13 5.49
CA ALA A 55 11.78 21.87 6.11
C ALA A 55 10.51 21.01 6.32
N GLU A 56 10.19 20.12 5.39
CA GLU A 56 9.08 19.17 5.57
C GLU A 56 9.39 18.15 6.66
N LEU A 57 10.62 17.63 6.68
CA LEU A 57 11.07 16.70 7.72
C LEU A 57 11.05 17.36 9.10
N ASP A 58 11.44 18.62 9.23
CA ASP A 58 11.40 19.34 10.51
C ASP A 58 9.96 19.49 11.01
N LYS A 59 8.98 19.75 10.13
CA LYS A 59 7.55 19.76 10.49
C LYS A 59 7.06 18.39 10.94
N LEU A 60 7.43 17.33 10.20
CA LEU A 60 7.09 15.95 10.55
C LEU A 60 7.73 15.52 11.88
N LEU A 61 8.97 15.96 12.15
CA LEU A 61 9.71 15.73 13.39
C LEU A 61 9.16 16.55 14.57
N ALA A 62 8.45 17.65 14.33
CA ALA A 62 7.75 18.40 15.37
C ALA A 62 6.34 17.87 15.68
N ALA A 63 5.67 17.21 14.73
CA ALA A 63 4.28 16.76 14.90
C ALA A 63 4.10 15.65 15.96
N GLU A 64 3.11 15.71 16.84
CA GLU A 64 2.95 14.69 17.91
C GLU A 64 2.43 13.33 17.42
N ASN A 65 1.89 13.26 16.20
CA ASN A 65 1.21 12.05 15.70
C ASN A 65 2.18 10.96 15.21
N LYS A 66 1.93 9.72 15.64
CA LYS A 66 2.62 8.51 15.16
C LYS A 66 1.94 7.97 13.90
N ALA A 67 2.12 8.67 12.79
CA ALA A 67 1.59 8.28 11.48
C ALA A 67 2.34 7.08 10.88
N LEU A 68 2.13 5.87 11.42
CA LEU A 68 2.85 4.64 11.04
C LEU A 68 2.79 4.34 9.53
N PHE A 69 1.74 4.79 8.83
CA PHE A 69 1.63 4.66 7.37
C PHE A 69 2.72 5.41 6.58
N LEU A 70 3.50 6.29 7.23
CA LEU A 70 4.65 6.96 6.63
C LEU A 70 5.93 6.11 6.68
N ILE A 71 5.94 5.00 7.43
CA ILE A 71 7.11 4.10 7.52
C ILE A 71 7.50 3.55 6.14
N PRO A 72 6.61 2.95 5.32
CA PRO A 72 6.98 2.47 3.99
C PRO A 72 7.60 3.56 3.10
N ALA A 73 7.09 4.79 3.18
CA ALA A 73 7.63 5.94 2.44
C ALA A 73 9.04 6.33 2.92
N ALA A 74 9.27 6.39 4.23
CA ALA A 74 10.59 6.66 4.79
C ALA A 74 11.61 5.58 4.40
N VAL A 75 11.20 4.31 4.43
CA VAL A 75 12.04 3.19 4.02
C VAL A 75 12.39 3.27 2.52
N ARG A 76 11.42 3.60 1.65
CA ARG A 76 11.68 3.81 0.21
C ARG A 76 12.65 4.97 -0.03
N LEU A 77 12.54 6.05 0.72
CA LEU A 77 13.48 7.17 0.60
C LEU A 77 14.90 6.76 1.02
N LEU A 78 15.03 6.06 2.15
CA LEU A 78 16.32 5.53 2.63
C LEU A 78 16.94 4.51 1.68
N GLN A 79 16.14 3.65 1.03
CA GLN A 79 16.60 2.76 -0.03
C GLN A 79 17.35 3.52 -1.13
N LYS A 80 16.78 4.64 -1.59
CA LYS A 80 17.38 5.47 -2.66
C LYS A 80 18.64 6.21 -2.21
N MET A 81 18.79 6.44 -0.91
CA MET A 81 19.97 7.05 -0.30
C MET A 81 21.10 6.04 -0.05
N HIS A 82 20.88 4.76 -0.32
CA HIS A 82 21.91 3.75 -0.11
C HIS A 82 23.12 4.01 -1.01
N PRO A 83 24.37 3.93 -0.49
CA PRO A 83 25.58 4.20 -1.28
C PRO A 83 25.71 3.34 -2.56
N ALA A 84 25.10 2.16 -2.59
CA ALA A 84 25.07 1.30 -3.76
C ALA A 84 24.25 1.85 -4.94
N CYS A 85 23.38 2.85 -4.71
CA CYS A 85 22.50 3.43 -5.73
C CYS A 85 23.15 4.56 -6.54
N GLY A 86 24.44 4.86 -6.29
CA GLY A 86 25.25 5.76 -7.13
C GLY A 86 24.94 7.25 -7.03
N LYS A 87 23.98 7.65 -6.18
CA LYS A 87 23.68 9.05 -5.88
C LYS A 87 24.51 9.55 -4.70
N PRO A 88 25.07 10.78 -4.75
CA PRO A 88 25.68 11.39 -3.57
C PRO A 88 24.69 11.46 -2.41
N LEU A 89 25.18 11.13 -1.21
CA LEU A 89 24.39 11.21 0.01
C LEU A 89 24.41 12.65 0.53
N ASP A 90 23.22 13.24 0.71
CA ASP A 90 23.06 14.43 1.56
C ASP A 90 23.00 13.94 3.03
N PRO A 91 24.04 14.18 3.85
CA PRO A 91 24.08 13.69 5.22
C PRO A 91 23.01 14.34 6.11
N GLU A 92 22.66 15.60 5.85
CA GLU A 92 21.71 16.37 6.66
C GLU A 92 20.29 15.86 6.45
N ASN A 93 19.92 15.61 5.20
CA ASN A 93 18.65 15.02 4.84
C ASN A 93 18.56 13.57 5.31
N PHE A 94 19.61 12.78 5.07
CA PHE A 94 19.68 11.38 5.50
C PHE A 94 19.44 11.22 7.01
N ASP A 95 20.16 11.98 7.84
CA ASP A 95 20.01 11.87 9.30
C ASP A 95 18.60 12.29 9.76
N ARG A 96 17.95 13.26 9.09
CA ARG A 96 16.56 13.61 9.36
C ARG A 96 15.58 12.50 9.01
N VAL A 97 15.74 11.84 7.86
CA VAL A 97 14.88 10.71 7.47
C VAL A 97 15.05 9.54 8.45
N VAL A 98 16.29 9.24 8.88
CA VAL A 98 16.56 8.24 9.91
C VAL A 98 15.86 8.62 11.23
N ARG A 99 16.04 9.86 11.71
CA ARG A 99 15.36 10.33 12.94
C ARG A 99 13.84 10.24 12.81
N PHE A 100 13.31 10.59 11.65
CA PHE A 100 11.87 10.54 11.40
C PHE A 100 11.36 9.09 11.44
N TYR A 101 12.08 8.14 10.84
CA TYR A 101 11.77 6.72 10.96
C TYR A 101 11.73 6.26 12.42
N PHE A 102 12.75 6.58 13.22
CA PHE A 102 12.79 6.18 14.64
C PHE A 102 11.70 6.83 15.48
N LYS A 103 11.33 8.08 15.17
CA LYS A 103 10.17 8.74 15.76
C LYS A 103 8.87 7.99 15.47
N LEU A 104 8.63 7.64 14.20
CA LEU A 104 7.44 6.84 13.82
C LEU A 104 7.42 5.49 14.55
N ARG A 105 8.59 4.88 14.69
CA ARG A 105 8.75 3.59 15.38
C ARG A 105 8.63 3.65 16.89
N ASP A 106 8.66 4.84 17.47
CA ASP A 106 8.77 5.03 18.92
C ASP A 106 9.95 4.26 19.52
N ALA A 107 11.09 4.34 18.84
CA ALA A 107 12.30 3.60 19.19
C ALA A 107 13.50 4.54 19.31
N ASP A 108 14.49 4.13 20.11
CA ASP A 108 15.74 4.87 20.27
C ASP A 108 16.71 4.54 19.12
N ALA A 109 17.25 5.58 18.50
CA ALA A 109 18.26 5.49 17.44
C ALA A 109 19.66 5.12 17.95
N ILE A 110 19.86 4.94 19.26
CA ILE A 110 21.15 4.52 19.84
C ILE A 110 21.66 3.19 19.26
N VAL A 111 20.76 2.32 18.81
CA VAL A 111 21.09 1.06 18.10
C VAL A 111 21.89 1.30 16.81
N LEU A 112 21.89 2.53 16.29
CA LEU A 112 22.62 2.95 15.10
C LEU A 112 23.97 3.63 15.41
N ALA A 113 24.35 3.78 16.68
CA ALA A 113 25.61 4.41 17.06
C ALA A 113 26.80 3.71 16.40
N GLY A 114 27.70 4.48 15.80
CA GLY A 114 28.88 3.97 15.09
C GLY A 114 28.62 3.25 13.77
N LYS A 115 27.36 3.13 13.32
CA LYS A 115 27.03 2.51 12.02
C LYS A 115 27.24 3.47 10.85
N THR A 116 27.76 2.94 9.76
CA THR A 116 27.82 3.66 8.47
C THR A 116 26.41 3.89 7.89
N PRO A 117 26.22 4.83 6.95
CA PRO A 117 24.92 5.03 6.30
C PRO A 117 24.33 3.74 5.70
N ALA A 118 25.15 2.92 5.04
CA ALA A 118 24.72 1.62 4.51
C ALA A 118 24.18 0.70 5.61
N GLN A 119 24.92 0.55 6.72
CA GLN A 119 24.51 -0.27 7.85
C GLN A 119 23.24 0.24 8.55
N LYS A 120 23.03 1.56 8.60
CA LYS A 120 21.80 2.15 9.12
C LYS A 120 20.60 1.79 8.25
N ILE A 121 20.74 1.89 6.93
CA ILE A 121 19.68 1.55 5.97
C ILE A 121 19.37 0.04 6.01
N GLU A 122 20.38 -0.82 6.08
CA GLU A 122 20.21 -2.26 6.23
C GLU A 122 19.47 -2.63 7.53
N TRP A 123 19.82 -1.99 8.65
CA TRP A 123 19.12 -2.20 9.91
C TRP A 123 17.64 -1.79 9.80
N ILE A 124 17.36 -0.63 9.21
CA ILE A 124 16.00 -0.12 9.01
C ILE A 124 15.18 -1.03 8.08
N ARG A 125 15.80 -1.56 7.02
CA ARG A 125 15.18 -2.55 6.14
C ARG A 125 14.78 -3.80 6.93
N ASP A 126 15.66 -4.31 7.79
CA ASP A 126 15.39 -5.52 8.54
C ASP A 126 14.31 -5.30 9.63
N ASP A 127 14.27 -4.12 10.27
CA ASP A 127 13.15 -3.73 11.13
C ASP A 127 11.84 -3.61 10.34
N PHE A 128 11.86 -2.94 9.18
CA PHE A 128 10.70 -2.86 8.29
C PHE A 128 10.15 -4.25 7.91
N TYR A 129 11.03 -5.20 7.57
CA TYR A 129 10.62 -6.59 7.28
C TYR A 129 9.97 -7.28 8.48
N ARG A 130 10.37 -6.96 9.71
CA ARG A 130 9.69 -7.46 10.91
C ARG A 130 8.31 -6.84 11.08
N LEU A 131 8.15 -5.55 10.78
CA LEU A 131 6.86 -4.86 10.90
C LEU A 131 5.82 -5.40 9.92
N VAL A 132 6.20 -5.53 8.64
CA VAL A 132 5.24 -5.95 7.61
C VAL A 132 4.79 -7.41 7.75
N ARG A 133 5.56 -8.23 8.47
CA ARG A 133 5.20 -9.61 8.81
C ARG A 133 4.35 -9.73 10.08
N ASN A 134 4.16 -8.63 10.81
CA ASN A 134 3.32 -8.61 11.98
C ASN A 134 1.90 -8.20 11.59
N ASP A 135 0.99 -9.18 11.56
CA ASP A 135 -0.42 -8.98 11.19
C ASP A 135 -1.14 -7.91 12.05
N LYS A 136 -0.67 -7.63 13.27
CA LYS A 136 -1.23 -6.58 14.14
C LYS A 136 -0.76 -5.17 13.76
N ILE A 137 0.44 -5.04 13.19
CA ILE A 137 1.04 -3.75 12.81
C ILE A 137 0.75 -3.42 11.35
N LEU A 138 0.74 -4.43 10.48
CA LEU A 138 0.56 -4.27 9.03
C LEU A 138 -0.60 -3.33 8.64
N PRO A 139 -1.81 -3.40 9.25
CA PRO A 139 -2.87 -2.45 8.92
C PRO A 139 -2.47 -0.99 9.16
N ALA A 140 -1.75 -0.69 10.25
CA ALA A 140 -1.34 0.68 10.57
C ALA A 140 -0.25 1.23 9.62
N LEU A 141 0.38 0.38 8.80
CA LEU A 141 1.35 0.78 7.78
C LEU A 141 0.67 1.19 6.46
N ILE A 142 -0.64 0.98 6.32
CA ILE A 142 -1.40 1.30 5.11
C ILE A 142 -2.05 2.66 5.30
N TYR A 143 -1.83 3.56 4.34
CA TYR A 143 -2.55 4.83 4.31
C TYR A 143 -4.01 4.60 3.93
N THR A 144 -4.92 5.10 4.78
CA THR A 144 -6.36 5.17 4.54
C THR A 144 -6.87 6.51 5.08
N THR A 145 -7.92 7.05 4.47
CA THR A 145 -8.58 8.29 4.89
C THR A 145 -9.73 8.07 5.87
N ASP A 146 -10.07 6.82 6.16
CA ASP A 146 -11.33 6.41 6.79
C ASP A 146 -11.16 5.46 7.99
N ASP A 147 -12.30 4.94 8.49
CA ASP A 147 -12.62 4.25 9.77
C ASP A 147 -11.79 3.01 10.18
N GLY A 148 -10.60 2.82 9.61
CA GLY A 148 -9.66 1.77 9.99
C GLY A 148 -9.93 0.41 9.34
N PRO A 149 -9.12 -0.61 9.68
CA PRO A 149 -9.23 -1.93 9.05
C PRO A 149 -10.48 -2.66 9.56
N LEU A 150 -11.28 -3.14 8.62
CA LEU A 150 -12.48 -3.92 8.87
C LEU A 150 -12.20 -5.42 8.72
N ALA A 151 -12.81 -6.22 9.60
CA ALA A 151 -12.71 -7.68 9.58
C ALA A 151 -13.92 -8.36 8.93
N GLY A 152 -15.03 -7.62 8.75
CA GLY A 152 -16.34 -8.17 8.41
C GLY A 152 -16.90 -9.05 9.54
N GLU A 153 -18.02 -9.70 9.27
CA GLU A 153 -18.64 -10.64 10.22
C GLU A 153 -18.50 -12.08 9.73
N THR A 154 -18.10 -12.99 10.63
CA THR A 154 -18.10 -14.42 10.30
C THR A 154 -19.52 -14.95 10.47
N PRO A 155 -20.17 -15.46 9.40
CA PRO A 155 -21.52 -15.97 9.51
C PRO A 155 -21.56 -17.22 10.41
N ARG A 156 -22.61 -17.34 11.24
CA ARG A 156 -22.78 -18.48 12.17
C ARG A 156 -23.04 -19.81 11.45
N ALA A 157 -23.64 -19.74 10.27
CA ALA A 157 -23.90 -20.88 9.39
C ALA A 157 -23.68 -20.42 7.94
N VAL A 158 -23.42 -21.36 7.04
CA VAL A 158 -23.30 -21.07 5.61
C VAL A 158 -24.68 -20.60 5.10
N PRO A 159 -24.84 -19.32 4.72
CA PRO A 159 -26.14 -18.83 4.29
C PRO A 159 -26.47 -19.36 2.89
N PRO A 160 -27.75 -19.51 2.54
CA PRO A 160 -28.17 -19.79 1.17
C PRO A 160 -27.93 -18.55 0.31
N ALA A 161 -26.69 -18.40 -0.19
CA ALA A 161 -26.26 -17.23 -0.93
C ALA A 161 -26.35 -17.46 -2.44
N LYS A 162 -26.84 -16.45 -3.16
CA LYS A 162 -26.82 -16.40 -4.62
C LYS A 162 -25.46 -15.89 -5.08
N LEU A 163 -24.72 -16.73 -5.80
CA LEU A 163 -23.44 -16.36 -6.39
C LEU A 163 -23.63 -15.19 -7.38
N ILE A 164 -22.80 -14.15 -7.21
CA ILE A 164 -22.73 -12.99 -8.11
C ILE A 164 -21.52 -13.13 -9.03
N LYS A 165 -20.35 -13.44 -8.48
CA LYS A 165 -19.10 -13.51 -9.24
C LYS A 165 -18.09 -14.47 -8.62
N GLN A 166 -17.36 -15.17 -9.47
CA GLN A 166 -16.17 -15.93 -9.10
C GLN A 166 -14.94 -15.26 -9.71
N ILE A 167 -13.86 -15.19 -8.93
CA ILE A 167 -12.60 -14.55 -9.30
C ILE A 167 -11.49 -15.59 -9.08
N PRO A 168 -10.88 -16.13 -10.13
CA PRO A 168 -9.77 -17.06 -9.98
C PRO A 168 -8.53 -16.34 -9.42
N ALA A 169 -7.75 -17.05 -8.62
CA ALA A 169 -6.50 -16.56 -8.04
C ALA A 169 -5.51 -17.72 -7.83
N ASP A 170 -4.22 -17.43 -7.63
CA ASP A 170 -3.23 -18.50 -7.43
C ASP A 170 -3.56 -19.39 -6.22
N PHE A 171 -4.21 -18.86 -5.18
CA PHE A 171 -4.60 -19.66 -4.01
C PHE A 171 -5.84 -20.54 -4.26
N GLY A 172 -6.59 -20.31 -5.34
CA GLY A 172 -7.87 -20.96 -5.62
C GLY A 172 -8.86 -19.97 -6.24
N ARG A 173 -9.86 -19.53 -5.47
CA ARG A 173 -10.80 -18.51 -5.94
C ARG A 173 -11.37 -17.65 -4.82
N LEU A 174 -11.79 -16.45 -5.18
CA LEU A 174 -12.63 -15.56 -4.37
C LEU A 174 -14.04 -15.52 -4.97
N GLU A 175 -15.06 -15.56 -4.14
CA GLU A 175 -16.47 -15.50 -4.53
C GLU A 175 -17.19 -14.34 -3.88
N ILE A 176 -17.95 -13.60 -4.68
CA ILE A 176 -18.92 -12.61 -4.23
C ILE A 176 -20.30 -13.25 -4.35
N ALA A 177 -21.06 -13.27 -3.27
CA ALA A 177 -22.43 -13.76 -3.24
C ALA A 177 -23.32 -12.80 -2.45
N ALA A 178 -24.63 -12.85 -2.70
CA ALA A 178 -25.62 -12.10 -1.95
C ALA A 178 -26.58 -13.03 -1.20
N PHE A 179 -26.94 -12.66 0.02
CA PHE A 179 -27.99 -13.32 0.82
C PHE A 179 -28.65 -12.25 1.70
N ASP A 180 -29.98 -12.25 1.83
CA ASP A 180 -30.69 -11.34 2.76
C ASP A 180 -30.22 -9.87 2.69
N GLU A 181 -30.16 -9.32 1.46
CA GLU A 181 -29.65 -7.97 1.15
C GLU A 181 -28.20 -7.67 1.60
N LYS A 182 -27.42 -8.69 1.97
CA LYS A 182 -26.02 -8.59 2.40
C LYS A 182 -25.08 -9.21 1.39
N ILE A 183 -23.86 -8.67 1.33
CA ILE A 183 -22.76 -9.27 0.56
C ILE A 183 -21.96 -10.23 1.43
N LEU A 184 -21.84 -11.46 0.94
CA LEU A 184 -20.92 -12.47 1.43
C LEU A 184 -19.71 -12.54 0.50
N LEU A 185 -18.52 -12.37 1.05
CA LEU A 185 -17.26 -12.62 0.38
C LEU A 185 -16.67 -13.92 0.93
N SER A 186 -16.24 -14.82 0.06
CA SER A 186 -15.69 -16.12 0.44
C SER A 186 -14.42 -16.41 -0.34
N ALA A 187 -13.43 -17.02 0.30
CA ALA A 187 -12.27 -17.58 -0.40
C ALA A 187 -12.24 -19.09 -0.27
N PHE A 188 -11.83 -19.75 -1.34
CA PHE A 188 -11.67 -21.19 -1.42
C PHE A 188 -10.28 -21.53 -1.94
N ASP A 189 -9.70 -22.62 -1.43
CA ASP A 189 -8.44 -23.13 -1.95
C ASP A 189 -8.62 -23.85 -3.31
N ARG A 190 -7.51 -24.32 -3.89
CA ARG A 190 -7.51 -25.07 -5.16
C ARG A 190 -8.29 -26.39 -5.10
N GLN A 191 -8.58 -26.91 -3.92
CA GLN A 191 -9.38 -28.12 -3.68
C GLN A 191 -10.85 -27.78 -3.37
N ASN A 192 -11.27 -26.53 -3.57
CA ASN A 192 -12.62 -26.04 -3.27
C ASN A 192 -12.99 -26.07 -1.78
N ARG A 193 -12.00 -26.15 -0.88
CA ARG A 193 -12.24 -26.07 0.56
C ARG A 193 -12.34 -24.60 0.98
N PRO A 194 -13.31 -24.22 1.84
CA PRO A 194 -13.44 -22.84 2.29
C PRO A 194 -12.23 -22.45 3.15
N LEU A 195 -11.57 -21.36 2.79
CA LEU A 195 -10.53 -20.72 3.60
C LEU A 195 -11.16 -19.78 4.63
N TRP A 196 -12.17 -19.02 4.22
CA TRP A 196 -12.96 -18.13 5.06
C TRP A 196 -14.20 -17.63 4.32
N GLN A 197 -15.16 -17.15 5.10
CA GLN A 197 -16.34 -16.42 4.61
C GLN A 197 -16.57 -15.20 5.52
N ARG A 198 -16.91 -14.06 4.93
CA ARG A 198 -17.17 -12.81 5.63
C ARG A 198 -18.39 -12.10 5.05
N VAL A 199 -19.31 -11.72 5.91
CA VAL A 199 -20.35 -10.75 5.58
C VAL A 199 -19.71 -9.37 5.63
N MET A 200 -19.74 -8.68 4.51
CA MET A 200 -19.03 -7.42 4.35
C MET A 200 -19.85 -6.27 4.95
N LYS A 201 -19.18 -5.44 5.73
CA LYS A 201 -19.73 -4.25 6.39
C LYS A 201 -19.11 -2.98 5.82
N GLY A 202 -19.86 -1.89 5.84
CA GLY A 202 -19.34 -0.56 5.57
C GLY A 202 -18.57 -0.02 6.77
N ALA A 203 -18.24 1.27 6.71
CA ALA A 203 -17.47 1.97 7.73
C ALA A 203 -18.17 1.97 9.11
N THR A 204 -19.51 2.10 9.12
CA THR A 204 -20.33 1.92 10.34
C THR A 204 -20.55 0.43 10.65
N PRO A 205 -20.27 -0.06 11.88
CA PRO A 205 -20.36 -1.48 12.25
C PRO A 205 -21.72 -2.15 12.05
N GLU A 206 -22.80 -1.37 12.00
CA GLU A 206 -24.17 -1.87 11.80
C GLU A 206 -24.60 -1.88 10.33
N ARG A 207 -23.86 -1.20 9.44
CA ARG A 207 -24.21 -1.07 8.03
C ARG A 207 -23.60 -2.21 7.23
N TYR A 208 -24.43 -3.13 6.74
CA TYR A 208 -24.03 -4.14 5.78
C TYR A 208 -23.86 -3.57 4.37
N LEU A 209 -22.89 -4.08 3.63
CA LEU A 209 -22.80 -3.82 2.20
C LEU A 209 -23.89 -4.59 1.47
N ARG A 210 -24.58 -3.90 0.56
CA ARG A 210 -25.67 -4.46 -0.26
C ARG A 210 -25.25 -4.75 -1.70
N SER A 211 -24.15 -4.15 -2.14
CA SER A 211 -23.55 -4.34 -3.46
C SER A 211 -22.03 -4.33 -3.36
N LEU A 212 -21.38 -5.08 -4.26
CA LEU A 212 -19.93 -5.11 -4.37
C LEU A 212 -19.55 -5.41 -5.83
N GLU A 213 -18.92 -4.44 -6.48
CA GLU A 213 -18.43 -4.57 -7.85
C GLU A 213 -16.93 -4.88 -7.85
N PHE A 214 -16.53 -5.99 -8.44
CA PHE A 214 -15.12 -6.35 -8.59
C PHE A 214 -14.41 -5.53 -9.66
N LYS A 215 -13.20 -5.04 -9.36
CA LYS A 215 -12.30 -4.42 -10.34
C LYS A 215 -11.05 -5.26 -10.58
N THR A 216 -10.23 -5.45 -9.56
CA THR A 216 -8.94 -6.18 -9.71
C THR A 216 -8.62 -7.02 -8.48
N LEU A 217 -7.80 -8.05 -8.68
CA LEU A 217 -7.15 -8.82 -7.63
C LEU A 217 -5.70 -8.99 -8.03
N GLU A 218 -4.82 -8.20 -7.43
CA GLU A 218 -3.41 -8.14 -7.80
C GLU A 218 -2.57 -8.94 -6.80
N LYS A 219 -1.69 -9.81 -7.31
CA LYS A 219 -0.67 -10.45 -6.50
C LYS A 219 0.46 -9.45 -6.22
N ARG A 220 0.80 -9.32 -4.95
CA ARG A 220 1.88 -8.50 -4.41
C ARG A 220 2.78 -9.36 -3.54
N SER A 221 3.95 -8.83 -3.21
CA SER A 221 4.98 -9.55 -2.44
C SER A 221 4.53 -10.09 -1.07
N LEU A 222 3.60 -9.42 -0.38
CA LEU A 222 3.05 -9.88 0.90
C LEU A 222 1.74 -10.66 0.77
N GLY A 223 1.12 -10.72 -0.41
CA GLY A 223 -0.18 -11.36 -0.58
C GLY A 223 -0.98 -10.80 -1.74
N PHE A 224 -2.30 -10.73 -1.60
CA PHE A 224 -3.18 -10.20 -2.64
C PHE A 224 -3.85 -8.91 -2.18
N VAL A 225 -3.98 -7.96 -3.11
CA VAL A 225 -4.74 -6.72 -2.91
C VAL A 225 -5.89 -6.72 -3.91
N GLY A 226 -7.11 -6.83 -3.40
CA GLY A 226 -8.35 -6.82 -4.18
C GLY A 226 -9.01 -5.45 -4.12
N ASN A 227 -9.36 -4.87 -5.27
CA ASN A 227 -10.08 -3.60 -5.36
C ASN A 227 -11.51 -3.83 -5.84
N PHE A 228 -12.45 -3.22 -5.13
CA PHE A 228 -13.88 -3.29 -5.38
C PHE A 228 -14.52 -1.91 -5.24
N PHE A 229 -15.75 -1.77 -5.73
CA PHE A 229 -16.61 -0.62 -5.44
C PHE A 229 -17.87 -1.08 -4.71
N ALA A 230 -18.24 -0.36 -3.65
CA ALA A 230 -19.44 -0.64 -2.87
C ALA A 230 -20.11 0.68 -2.48
N GLY A 231 -21.30 0.95 -3.01
CA GLY A 231 -22.06 2.15 -2.66
C GLY A 231 -21.43 3.48 -3.10
N GLY A 232 -20.58 3.47 -4.14
CA GLY A 232 -19.86 4.65 -4.61
C GLY A 232 -18.47 4.81 -4.00
N GLU A 233 -18.17 4.07 -2.93
CA GLU A 233 -16.89 4.09 -2.22
C GLU A 233 -16.01 2.90 -2.67
N ARG A 234 -14.70 3.07 -2.55
CA ARG A 234 -13.72 2.01 -2.85
C ARG A 234 -13.59 1.08 -1.66
N LEU A 235 -13.62 -0.22 -1.92
CA LEU A 235 -13.25 -1.25 -0.94
C LEU A 235 -11.95 -1.91 -1.38
N THR A 236 -10.95 -1.92 -0.49
CA THR A 236 -9.66 -2.59 -0.73
C THR A 236 -9.48 -3.74 0.24
N LEU A 237 -9.50 -4.96 -0.28
CA LEU A 237 -9.31 -6.22 0.45
C LEU A 237 -7.84 -6.62 0.44
N TYR A 238 -7.32 -7.02 1.60
CA TYR A 238 -5.97 -7.56 1.75
C TYR A 238 -6.04 -9.02 2.18
N LEU A 239 -5.33 -9.88 1.46
CA LEU A 239 -5.24 -11.32 1.71
C LEU A 239 -3.78 -11.75 1.82
N LYS A 240 -3.52 -12.82 2.57
CA LYS A 240 -2.23 -13.52 2.59
C LYS A 240 -1.96 -14.22 1.25
N PRO A 241 -0.70 -14.65 0.99
CA PRO A 241 -0.36 -15.37 -0.26
C PRO A 241 -1.11 -16.70 -0.43
N ASP A 242 -1.55 -17.30 0.67
CA ASP A 242 -2.36 -18.53 0.69
C ASP A 242 -3.88 -18.27 0.63
N GLY A 243 -4.28 -17.02 0.39
CA GLY A 243 -5.68 -16.62 0.31
C GLY A 243 -6.37 -16.39 1.65
N ARG A 244 -5.69 -16.57 2.80
CA ARG A 244 -6.29 -16.26 4.11
C ARG A 244 -6.58 -14.77 4.25
N PHE A 245 -7.69 -14.46 4.91
CA PHE A 245 -8.14 -13.11 5.17
C PHE A 245 -7.17 -12.34 6.09
N LEU A 246 -6.89 -11.07 5.78
CA LEU A 246 -6.22 -10.14 6.70
C LEU A 246 -7.23 -9.11 7.22
N PHE A 247 -7.64 -8.21 6.34
CA PHE A 247 -8.55 -7.10 6.62
C PHE A 247 -8.99 -6.47 5.29
N TYR A 248 -9.94 -5.55 5.34
CA TYR A 248 -10.22 -4.65 4.23
C TYR A 248 -10.42 -3.22 4.73
N TYR A 249 -10.29 -2.25 3.83
CA TYR A 249 -10.67 -0.86 4.08
C TYR A 249 -11.83 -0.47 3.19
N HIS A 250 -12.60 0.49 3.65
CA HIS A 250 -13.62 1.19 2.89
C HIS A 250 -13.21 2.66 2.87
N SER A 251 -12.91 3.19 1.68
CA SER A 251 -12.38 4.54 1.51
C SER A 251 -13.19 5.32 0.48
N TRP A 252 -13.42 6.61 0.75
CA TRP A 252 -13.94 7.54 -0.25
C TRP A 252 -12.93 7.81 -1.39
#